data_AF-A0A7K2AN92-F1
#
_entry.id   AF-A0A7K2AN92-F1
#
_cell.length_a   1.000
_cell.length_b   1.000
_cell.length_c   1.000
_cell.angle_alpha   90.00
_cell.angle_beta   90.00
_cell.angle_gamma   90.00
#
_symmetry.space_group_name_H-M   'P 1'
#
loop_
_entity.id
_entity.type
_entity.pdbx_description
1 polymer ?
#
loop_
_entity_poly.entity_id
_entity_poly.type
_entity_poly.pdbx_seq_one_letter_code
_entity_poly.pdbx_strand_id
1 'polypeptide(L)'
;MGLVPGLVKGLVVTGSTVVRTVFPKRGVRTLVPAPTKGAATVQYPHVKEAPPTRARGVIALHEGNCTACMLCARECPDWCIYIEG
;
A
#
# COMPACT_ATOMS: atom_id res chain seq x y z
N MET A 1 15.14 26.79 20.76
CA MET A 1 13.72 26.64 21.13
C MET A 1 12.84 26.03 20.00
N GLY A 2 13.28 24.99 19.30
CA GLY A 2 12.50 24.38 18.19
C GLY A 2 11.70 23.11 18.54
N LEU A 3 11.88 22.57 19.76
CA LEU A 3 11.40 21.22 20.12
C LEU A 3 9.95 21.21 20.66
N VAL A 4 9.56 22.29 21.35
CA VAL A 4 8.22 22.48 21.93
C VAL A 4 7.10 22.52 20.89
N PRO A 5 7.19 23.28 19.77
CA PRO A 5 6.11 23.32 18.79
C PRO A 5 5.90 21.98 18.06
N GLY A 6 6.97 21.20 17.86
CA GLY A 6 6.88 19.86 17.27
C GLY A 6 6.18 18.85 18.18
N LEU A 7 6.51 18.87 19.49
CA LEU A 7 5.91 17.96 20.47
C LEU A 7 4.41 18.21 20.65
N VAL A 8 4.00 19.48 20.75
CA VAL A 8 2.58 19.85 20.87
C VAL A 8 1.80 19.37 19.64
N LYS A 9 2.34 19.58 18.44
CA LYS A 9 1.69 19.13 17.20
C LYS A 9 1.57 17.61 17.12
N GLY A 10 2.60 16.88 17.56
CA GLY A 10 2.58 15.42 17.66
C GLY A 10 1.50 14.92 18.63
N LEU A 11 1.46 15.48 19.84
CA LEU A 11 0.44 15.13 20.85
C LEU A 11 -0.98 15.40 20.35
N VAL A 12 -1.20 16.51 19.64
CA VAL A 12 -2.50 16.83 19.03
C VAL A 12 -2.90 15.80 17.97
N VAL A 13 -1.99 15.40 17.08
CA VAL A 13 -2.27 14.38 16.05
C VAL A 13 -2.58 13.03 16.68
N THR A 14 -1.80 12.60 17.66
CA THR A 14 -2.01 11.34 18.40
C THR A 14 -3.34 11.36 19.14
N GLY A 15 -3.65 12.43 19.87
CA GLY A 15 -4.94 12.59 20.54
C GLY A 15 -6.12 12.51 19.57
N SER A 16 -6.03 13.18 18.41
CA SER A 16 -7.07 13.14 17.39
C SER A 16 -7.30 11.73 16.80
N THR A 17 -6.23 10.94 16.70
CA THR A 17 -6.29 9.57 16.16
C THR A 17 -6.89 8.61 17.18
N VAL A 18 -6.45 8.70 18.44
CA VAL A 18 -7.02 7.93 19.56
C VAL A 18 -8.50 8.21 19.72
N VAL A 19 -8.92 9.48 19.59
CA VAL A 19 -10.34 9.83 19.64
C VAL A 19 -11.12 9.11 18.54
N ARG A 20 -10.63 9.12 17.28
CA ARG A 20 -11.31 8.49 16.15
C ARG A 20 -11.36 6.96 16.21
N THR A 21 -10.35 6.32 16.83
CA THR A 21 -10.23 4.87 16.91
C THR A 21 -10.89 4.28 18.15
N VAL A 22 -10.82 4.96 19.29
CA VAL A 22 -11.31 4.42 20.57
C VAL A 22 -12.71 4.92 20.89
N PHE A 23 -13.13 6.12 20.47
CA PHE A 23 -14.48 6.58 20.78
C PHE A 23 -15.54 5.76 20.01
N PRO A 24 -16.42 5.05 20.73
CA PRO A 24 -17.43 4.20 20.13
C PRO A 24 -18.53 5.02 19.46
N LYS A 25 -18.91 4.68 18.21
CA LYS A 25 -20.16 5.22 17.60
C LYS A 25 -21.42 4.94 18.44
N ARG A 26 -21.36 3.93 19.31
CA ARG A 26 -22.44 3.48 20.21
C ARG A 26 -22.45 4.19 21.58
N GLY A 27 -21.59 5.18 21.79
CA GLY A 27 -21.53 5.97 23.02
C GLY A 27 -20.67 5.36 24.13
N VAL A 28 -20.34 6.17 25.14
CA VAL A 28 -19.38 5.87 26.23
C VAL A 28 -19.84 4.71 27.15
N ARG A 29 -21.08 4.23 27.01
CA ARG A 29 -21.65 3.13 27.81
C ARG A 29 -21.14 1.73 27.44
N THR A 30 -20.54 1.56 26.26
CA THR A 30 -19.95 0.28 25.84
C THR A 30 -18.44 0.34 25.92
N LEU A 31 -17.84 -0.54 26.74
CA LEU A 31 -16.39 -0.73 26.90
C LEU A 31 -15.70 -1.33 25.66
N VAL A 32 -16.47 -1.74 24.64
CA VAL A 32 -15.94 -2.33 23.41
C VAL A 32 -15.57 -1.20 22.44
N PRO A 33 -14.29 -1.07 22.04
CA PRO A 33 -13.86 -0.06 21.08
C PRO A 33 -14.54 -0.30 19.73
N ALA A 34 -15.41 0.63 19.34
CA ALA A 34 -16.12 0.61 18.07
C ALA A 34 -15.72 1.84 17.25
N PRO A 35 -14.61 1.77 16.48
CA PRO A 35 -13.98 2.93 15.89
C PRO A 35 -14.95 3.72 15.01
N THR A 36 -14.90 5.05 15.12
CA THR A 36 -15.80 5.93 14.36
C THR A 36 -15.46 5.94 12.87
N LYS A 37 -14.19 5.71 12.54
CA LYS A 37 -13.70 5.48 11.18
C LYS A 37 -13.29 4.01 11.05
N GLY A 38 -13.72 3.32 9.99
CA GLY A 38 -13.33 1.93 9.75
C GLY A 38 -11.81 1.76 9.65
N ALA A 39 -11.33 0.52 9.81
CA ALA A 39 -9.91 0.21 9.65
C ALA A 39 -9.43 0.57 8.24
N ALA A 40 -8.23 1.13 8.12
CA ALA A 40 -7.58 1.37 6.84
C ALA A 40 -6.98 0.06 6.30
N THR A 41 -7.83 -0.96 6.13
CA THR A 41 -7.45 -2.28 5.65
C THR A 41 -8.26 -2.62 4.40
N VAL A 42 -7.64 -3.37 3.49
CA VAL A 42 -8.31 -3.95 2.33
C VAL A 42 -8.45 -5.44 2.58
N GLN A 43 -9.67 -5.96 2.44
CA GLN A 43 -10.00 -7.35 2.77
C GLN A 43 -9.68 -8.28 1.60
N TYR A 44 -8.40 -8.58 1.39
CA TYR A 44 -7.97 -9.60 0.43
C TYR A 44 -8.41 -11.00 0.93
N PRO A 45 -8.89 -11.92 0.08
CA PRO A 45 -8.98 -11.85 -1.39
C PRO A 45 -10.30 -11.27 -1.94
N HIS A 46 -11.26 -10.92 -1.07
CA HIS A 46 -12.60 -10.48 -1.47
C HIS A 46 -12.61 -9.09 -2.11
N VAL A 47 -11.78 -8.19 -1.61
CA VAL A 47 -11.58 -6.84 -2.16
C VAL A 47 -10.11 -6.70 -2.50
N LYS A 48 -9.82 -6.29 -3.74
CA LYS A 48 -8.46 -6.05 -4.24
C LYS A 48 -8.28 -4.56 -4.53
N GLU A 49 -7.09 -4.06 -4.26
CA GLU A 49 -6.70 -2.70 -4.64
C GLU A 49 -6.47 -2.62 -6.14
N ALA A 50 -6.82 -1.48 -6.75
CA ALA A 50 -6.51 -1.23 -8.14
C ALA A 50 -5.02 -0.88 -8.28
N PRO A 51 -4.25 -1.58 -9.14
CA PRO A 51 -2.86 -1.23 -9.37
C PRO A 51 -2.76 0.15 -10.04
N PRO A 52 -1.70 0.94 -9.75
CA PRO A 52 -1.46 2.20 -10.44
C PRO A 52 -1.18 1.98 -11.94
N THR A 53 -1.35 3.01 -12.76
CA THR A 53 -1.21 2.93 -14.23
C THR A 53 0.15 2.44 -14.72
N ARG A 54 1.22 2.65 -13.92
CA ARG A 54 2.59 2.18 -14.19
C ARG A 54 3.06 1.12 -13.20
N ALA A 55 2.14 0.33 -12.65
CA ALA A 55 2.49 -0.81 -11.83
C ALA A 55 3.33 -1.81 -12.64
N ARG A 56 4.45 -2.26 -12.08
CA ARG A 56 5.29 -3.30 -12.69
C ARG A 56 4.81 -4.64 -12.15
N GLY A 57 3.88 -5.27 -12.88
CA GLY A 57 3.35 -6.59 -12.56
C GLY A 57 4.14 -7.72 -13.24
N VAL A 58 3.43 -8.75 -13.68
CA VAL A 58 4.01 -9.85 -14.46
C VAL A 58 4.39 -9.37 -15.86
N ILE A 59 5.59 -9.74 -16.30
CA ILE A 59 6.07 -9.44 -17.66
C ILE A 59 5.35 -10.40 -18.63
N ALA A 60 4.72 -9.85 -19.67
CA ALA A 60 4.07 -10.63 -20.72
C ALA A 60 4.85 -10.51 -22.04
N LEU A 61 5.00 -11.63 -22.75
CA LEU A 61 5.61 -11.67 -24.07
C LEU A 61 4.55 -11.50 -25.16
N HIS A 62 4.79 -10.60 -26.10
CA HIS A 62 4.05 -10.52 -27.35
C HIS A 62 4.90 -11.10 -28.47
N GLU A 63 4.70 -12.39 -28.79
CA GLU A 63 5.57 -13.14 -29.70
C GLU A 63 5.72 -12.48 -31.08
N GLY A 64 4.64 -11.92 -31.65
CA GLY A 64 4.70 -11.24 -32.95
C GLY A 64 5.58 -9.97 -32.98
N ASN A 65 5.92 -9.40 -31.82
CA ASN A 65 6.82 -8.26 -31.72
C ASN A 65 8.26 -8.66 -31.35
N CYS A 66 8.49 -9.92 -30.97
CA CYS A 66 9.81 -10.39 -30.56
C CYS A 66 10.63 -10.80 -31.78
N THR A 67 11.81 -10.23 -31.94
CA THR A 67 12.75 -10.58 -33.03
C THR A 67 13.96 -11.37 -32.55
N ALA A 68 13.90 -11.95 -31.34
CA ALA A 68 15.02 -12.63 -30.69
C ALA A 68 16.32 -11.79 -30.64
N CYS A 69 16.22 -10.47 -30.42
CA CYS A 69 17.39 -9.57 -30.38
C CYS A 69 18.26 -9.71 -29.12
N MET A 70 17.81 -10.50 -28.13
CA MET A 70 18.50 -10.77 -26.85
C MET A 70 18.72 -9.57 -25.92
N LEU A 71 18.16 -8.39 -26.23
CA LEU A 71 18.34 -7.18 -25.39
C LEU A 71 17.76 -7.35 -23.99
N CYS A 72 16.56 -7.91 -23.86
CA CYS A 72 15.92 -8.10 -22.56
C CYS A 72 16.67 -9.10 -21.67
N ALA A 73 17.26 -10.15 -22.24
CA ALA A 73 18.07 -11.12 -21.50
C ALA A 73 19.38 -10.49 -21.01
N ARG A 74 20.04 -9.66 -21.84
CA ARG A 74 21.29 -8.98 -21.49
C ARG A 74 21.11 -7.84 -20.47
N GLU A 75 20.01 -7.09 -20.58
CA GLU A 75 19.73 -5.95 -19.69
C GLU A 75 19.11 -6.38 -18.35
N CYS A 76 18.58 -7.61 -18.27
CA CYS A 76 18.01 -8.12 -17.03
C CYS A 76 19.07 -8.08 -15.92
N PRO A 77 18.80 -7.46 -14.75
CA PRO A 77 19.78 -7.39 -13.67
C PRO A 77 19.98 -8.73 -12.93
N ASP A 78 19.00 -9.63 -13.02
CA ASP A 78 18.98 -10.94 -12.35
C ASP A 78 19.26 -12.11 -13.32
N TRP A 79 19.41 -11.82 -14.61
CA TRP A 79 19.60 -12.81 -15.68
C TRP A 79 18.52 -13.91 -15.70
N CYS A 80 17.29 -13.57 -15.29
CA CYS A 80 16.19 -14.52 -15.18
C CYS A 80 15.39 -14.75 -16.48
N ILE A 81 15.69 -14.01 -17.55
CA ILE A 81 15.06 -14.17 -18.87
C ILE A 81 15.93 -15.05 -19.74
N TYR A 82 15.38 -16.18 -20.17
CA TYR A 82 16.00 -17.09 -21.13
C TYR A 82 15.21 -17.08 -22.44
N ILE A 83 15.91 -17.07 -23.57
CA ILE A 83 15.33 -17.07 -24.91
C ILE A 83 15.94 -18.24 -25.66
N GLU A 84 15.09 -19.14 -26.12
CA GLU A 84 15.42 -20.22 -27.04
C GLU A 84 14.80 -19.86 -28.39
N GLY A 85 15.61 -19.93 -29.46
CA GLY A 85 15.22 -19.55 -30.82
C GLY A 85 14.89 -20.74 -31.69
#